data_AF-A0A7C1UQ84-F1
#
_entry.id   AF-A0A7C1UQ84-F1
#
_cell.length_a   1.000
_cell.length_b   1.000
_cell.length_c   1.000
_cell.angle_alpha   90.00
_cell.angle_beta   90.00
_cell.angle_gamma   90.00
#
_symmetry.space_group_name_H-M   'P 1'
#
loop_
_entity.id
_entity.type
_entity.pdbx_description
1 polymer ?
#
loop_
_entity_poly.entity_id
_entity_poly.type
_entity_poly.pdbx_seq_one_letter_code
_entity_poly.pdbx_strand_id
1 'polypeptide(L)'
;MLQIVYFTIAGIMLYVFSDWLLVQLEKWRGKPFANRNIAFFIIIMILSVVTFETVQRIVGTEGAGPAQGTAQEKPEPELIPSPALNRD
;
A
#
# COMPACT_ATOMS: atom_id res chain seq x y z
N MET A 1 -2.34 20.01 -3.43
CA MET A 1 -2.14 20.43 -4.83
C MET A 1 -0.94 19.72 -5.48
N LEU A 2 0.29 19.82 -4.98
CA LEU A 2 1.46 19.15 -5.60
C LEU A 2 1.39 17.61 -5.65
N GLN A 3 0.63 16.98 -4.76
CA GLN A 3 0.49 15.53 -4.71
C GLN A 3 -0.11 14.93 -6.00
N ILE A 4 -1.10 15.60 -6.60
CA ILE A 4 -1.66 15.18 -7.89
C ILE A 4 -0.59 15.24 -8.99
N VAL A 5 0.26 16.28 -8.96
CA VAL A 5 1.35 16.47 -9.92
C VAL A 5 2.37 15.34 -9.83
N TYR A 6 2.77 14.94 -8.62
CA TYR A 6 3.67 13.81 -8.43
C TYR A 6 3.07 12.50 -8.94
N PHE A 7 1.79 12.23 -8.66
CA PHE A 7 1.13 11.04 -9.18
C PHE A 7 1.00 11.06 -10.71
N THR A 8 0.73 12.22 -11.30
CA THR A 8 0.70 12.37 -12.76
C THR A 8 2.08 12.14 -13.37
N ILE A 9 3.14 12.71 -12.81
CA ILE A 9 4.52 12.49 -13.27
C ILE A 9 4.91 11.02 -13.13
N ALA A 10 4.54 10.37 -12.02
CA ALA A 10 4.76 8.94 -11.83
C ALA A 10 4.04 8.12 -12.90
N GLY A 11 2.79 8.47 -13.24
CA GLY A 11 2.05 7.84 -14.34
C GLY A 11 2.71 8.03 -15.71
N ILE A 12 3.21 9.23 -16.02
CA ILE A 12 3.94 9.52 -17.26
C ILE A 12 5.25 8.70 -17.31
N MET A 13 6.00 8.67 -16.22
CA MET A 13 7.23 7.87 -16.11
C MET A 13 6.93 6.38 -16.31
N LEU A 14 5.86 5.87 -15.70
CA LEU A 14 5.44 4.49 -15.86
C LEU A 14 5.06 4.17 -17.31
N TYR A 15 4.39 5.10 -17.99
CA TYR A 15 4.03 4.97 -19.40
C TYR A 15 5.28 4.86 -20.29
N VAL A 16 6.22 5.79 -20.15
CA VAL A 16 7.47 5.80 -20.93
C VAL A 16 8.31 4.55 -20.64
N PHE A 17 8.39 4.15 -19.37
CA PHE A 17 9.12 2.95 -18.97
C PHE A 17 8.48 1.67 -19.52
N SER A 18 7.14 1.60 -19.55
CA SER A 18 6.40 0.48 -20.12
C SER A 18 6.61 0.36 -21.64
N ASP A 19 6.65 1.48 -22.36
CA ASP A 19 6.94 1.49 -23.80
C ASP A 19 8.37 1.02 -24.10
N TRP A 20 9.34 1.49 -23.31
CA TRP A 20 10.73 1.02 -23.40
C TRP A 20 10.83 -0.49 -23.13
N LEU A 21 10.14 -0.99 -22.10
CA LEU A 21 10.16 -2.39 -21.74
C LEU A 21 9.50 -3.27 -22.82
N LEU A 22 8.40 -2.80 -23.42
CA LEU A 22 7.76 -3.47 -24.57
C LEU A 22 8.74 -3.62 -25.73
N VAL A 23 9.44 -2.53 -26.09
CA VAL A 23 10.45 -2.56 -27.16
C VAL A 23 11.60 -3.51 -26.80
N GLN A 24 12.02 -3.54 -25.54
CA GLN A 24 13.06 -4.45 -25.07
C GLN A 24 12.64 -5.92 -25.16
N LEU A 25 11.39 -6.23 -24.78
CA LEU A 25 10.77 -7.57 -24.92
C LEU A 25 10.65 -7.99 -26.39
N GLU A 26 10.30 -7.07 -27.30
CA GLU A 26 10.26 -7.34 -28.74
C GLU A 26 11.64 -7.65 -29.31
N LYS A 27 12.67 -6.91 -28.88
CA LYS A 27 14.07 -7.17 -29.27
C LYS A 27 14.54 -8.53 -28.79
N TRP A 28 14.22 -8.92 -27.56
CA TRP A 28 14.57 -10.23 -27.02
C TRP A 28 13.87 -11.39 -27.74
N ARG A 29 12.60 -11.21 -28.12
CA ARG A 29 11.84 -12.23 -28.86
C ARG A 29 12.17 -12.27 -30.36
N GLY A 30 12.77 -11.21 -30.90
CA GLY A 30 13.11 -11.08 -32.32
C GLY A 30 11.90 -10.96 -33.26
N LYS A 31 10.69 -10.77 -32.72
CA LYS A 31 9.45 -10.59 -33.48
C LYS A 31 8.56 -9.53 -32.83
N PRO A 32 8.03 -8.56 -33.60
CA PRO A 32 7.08 -7.58 -33.08
C PRO A 32 5.80 -8.28 -32.62
N PHE A 33 5.15 -7.75 -31.58
CA PHE A 33 3.85 -8.28 -31.16
C PHE A 33 2.80 -7.98 -32.24
N ALA A 34 1.99 -8.97 -32.62
CA ALA A 34 0.86 -8.75 -33.52
C ALA A 34 -0.14 -7.73 -32.93
N ASN A 35 -0.35 -7.78 -31.61
CA ASN A 35 -1.19 -6.85 -30.86
C ASN A 35 -0.36 -6.03 -29.87
N ARG A 36 0.42 -5.06 -30.38
CA ARG A 36 1.25 -4.16 -29.55
C ARG A 36 0.46 -3.45 -28.46
N ASN A 37 -0.78 -3.03 -28.74
CA ASN A 37 -1.63 -2.33 -27.77
C ASN A 37 -2.00 -3.23 -26.58
N ILE A 38 -2.32 -4.50 -26.82
CA ILE A 38 -2.66 -5.46 -25.75
C ILE A 38 -1.41 -5.79 -24.92
N ALA A 39 -0.27 -6.00 -25.58
CA ALA A 39 0.98 -6.25 -24.88
C ALA A 39 1.39 -5.04 -24.01
N PHE A 40 1.30 -3.82 -24.55
CA PHE A 40 1.54 -2.59 -23.81
C PHE A 40 0.63 -2.48 -22.59
N PHE A 41 -0.68 -2.71 -22.78
CA PHE A 41 -1.68 -2.64 -21.72
C PHE A 41 -1.38 -3.62 -20.57
N ILE A 42 -1.03 -4.88 -20.90
CA ILE A 42 -0.68 -5.88 -19.89
C ILE A 42 0.60 -5.47 -19.13
N ILE A 43 1.61 -4.97 -19.84
CA ILE A 43 2.87 -4.53 -19.24
C ILE A 43 2.62 -3.40 -18.24
N ILE A 44 1.97 -2.31 -18.66
CA ILE A 44 1.73 -1.17 -17.79
C ILE A 44 0.83 -1.52 -16.61
N MET A 45 -0.14 -2.43 -16.80
CA MET A 45 -1.01 -2.92 -15.72
C MET A 45 -0.19 -3.65 -14.65
N ILE A 46 0.65 -4.60 -15.05
CA ILE A 46 1.51 -5.36 -14.12
C ILE A 46 2.50 -4.41 -13.43
N LEU A 47 3.17 -3.55 -14.20
CA LEU A 47 4.11 -2.58 -13.66
C LEU A 47 3.45 -1.62 -12.66
N SER A 48 2.22 -1.19 -12.94
CA SER A 48 1.44 -0.33 -12.05
C SER A 48 1.22 -1.03 -10.71
N VAL A 49 0.66 -2.25 -10.73
CA VAL A 49 0.41 -3.03 -9.49
C VAL A 49 1.70 -3.22 -8.71
N VAL A 50 2.78 -3.67 -9.35
CA VAL A 50 4.07 -3.89 -8.71
C VAL A 50 4.66 -2.59 -8.14
N THR A 51 4.54 -1.47 -8.86
CA THR A 51 5.05 -0.17 -8.41
C THR A 51 4.29 0.31 -7.17
N PHE A 52 2.96 0.29 -7.21
CA PHE A 52 2.15 0.72 -6.07
C PHE A 52 2.34 -0.19 -4.86
N GLU A 53 2.44 -1.50 -5.07
CA GLU A 53 2.74 -2.44 -4.01
C GLU A 53 4.12 -2.19 -3.40
N THR A 54 5.14 -2.00 -4.23
CA THR A 54 6.50 -1.71 -3.78
C THR A 54 6.55 -0.42 -2.97
N VAL A 55 5.89 0.63 -3.44
CA VAL A 55 5.77 1.90 -2.71
C VAL A 55 5.06 1.68 -1.37
N GLN A 56 3.96 0.92 -1.33
CA GLN A 56 3.27 0.61 -0.07
C GLN A 56 4.12 -0.23 0.88
N ARG A 57 4.94 -1.16 0.40
CA ARG A 57 5.84 -1.93 1.26
C ARG A 57 6.95 -1.05 1.84
N ILE A 58 7.54 -0.19 1.02
CA ILE A 58 8.64 0.68 1.45
C ILE A 58 8.13 1.80 2.39
N VAL A 59 7.00 2.42 2.06
CA VAL A 59 6.39 3.51 2.83
C VAL A 59 5.54 2.99 4.00
N GLY A 60 4.87 1.85 3.84
CA GLY A 60 3.98 1.24 4.84
C GLY A 60 4.69 0.34 5.87
N THR A 61 6.02 0.23 5.82
CA THR A 61 6.82 -0.39 6.90
C THR A 61 6.89 0.49 8.17
N GLU A 62 6.06 1.51 8.30
CA GLU A 62 5.77 2.20 9.57
C GLU A 62 4.54 1.63 10.30
N GLY A 63 3.85 0.64 9.71
CA GLY A 63 2.61 0.05 10.22
C GLY A 63 2.73 -1.31 10.91
N ALA A 64 3.94 -1.78 11.23
CA ALA A 64 4.11 -2.92 12.15
C ALA A 64 3.85 -2.47 13.60
N GLY A 65 2.67 -1.92 13.85
CA GLY A 65 2.14 -1.84 15.20
C GLY A 65 1.92 -3.27 15.70
N PRO A 66 2.47 -3.66 16.86
CA PRO A 66 2.23 -4.99 17.40
C PRO A 66 0.73 -5.18 17.60
N ALA A 67 0.28 -6.40 17.36
CA ALA A 67 -1.06 -6.92 17.62
C ALA A 67 -1.85 -6.10 18.66
N GLN A 68 -2.91 -5.40 18.24
CA GLN A 68 -3.97 -4.98 19.16
C GLN A 68 -4.82 -6.22 19.49
N GLY A 69 -4.23 -7.12 20.25
CA GLY A 69 -4.91 -8.08 21.10
C GLY A 69 -4.79 -7.60 22.54
N THR A 70 -5.94 -7.32 23.15
CA THR A 70 -6.24 -7.42 24.59
C THR A 70 -5.45 -6.56 25.58
N ALA A 71 -6.07 -5.48 26.07
CA ALA A 71 -6.21 -5.17 27.51
C ALA A 71 -6.88 -3.79 27.68
N GLN A 72 -8.19 -3.71 27.44
CA GLN A 72 -8.99 -2.59 27.90
C GLN A 72 -9.79 -3.07 29.11
N GLU A 73 -9.47 -2.46 30.25
CA GLU A 73 -10.16 -2.45 31.54
C GLU A 73 -10.16 -3.76 32.36
N LYS A 74 -9.13 -3.90 33.20
CA LYS A 74 -9.28 -4.55 34.50
C LYS A 74 -10.31 -3.70 35.27
N PRO A 75 -11.50 -4.22 35.63
CA PRO A 75 -12.41 -3.45 36.47
C PRO A 75 -11.66 -3.13 37.76
N GLU A 76 -11.58 -1.84 38.09
CA GLU A 76 -11.05 -1.39 39.37
C GLU A 76 -11.70 -2.19 40.49
N PRO A 77 -10.96 -2.56 41.56
CA PRO A 77 -11.60 -3.16 42.71
C PRO A 77 -12.60 -2.13 43.22
N GLU A 78 -13.88 -2.46 43.09
CA GLU A 78 -14.99 -1.75 43.69
C GLU A 78 -14.57 -1.40 45.12
N LEU A 79 -14.28 -0.11 45.36
CA LEU A 79 -14.00 0.38 46.69
C LEU A 79 -15.24 0.03 47.50
N ILE A 80 -15.15 -1.05 48.28
CA ILE A 80 -16.16 -1.40 49.27
C ILE A 80 -16.39 -0.10 50.06
N PRO A 81 -17.59 0.50 50.02
CA PRO A 81 -17.84 1.65 50.85
C PRO A 81 -17.59 1.20 52.27
N SER A 82 -16.62 1.84 52.94
CA SER A 82 -16.39 1.60 54.36
C SER A 82 -17.73 1.78 55.06
N PRO A 83 -18.15 0.84 55.92
CA PRO A 83 -19.40 0.99 56.64
C PRO A 83 -19.28 2.26 57.45
N ALA A 84 -19.97 3.32 57.00
CA ALA A 84 -20.18 4.50 57.81
C ALA A 84 -20.92 4.00 59.04
N LEU A 85 -20.16 3.88 60.11
CA LEU A 85 -20.57 3.50 61.44
C LEU A 85 -21.62 4.53 61.90
N ASN A 86 -22.88 4.32 61.53
CA ASN A 86 -24.00 5.13 62.02
C ASN A 86 -24.32 4.69 63.45
N ARG A 87 -23.47 5.12 64.39
CA ARG A 87 -23.87 5.33 65.77
C ARG A 87 -24.60 6.66 65.77
N ASP A 88 -25.91 6.61 65.97
CA ASP A 88 -26.73 7.52 66.77
C ASP A 88 -28.17 6.96 66.84
#